data_AF-A0A957TIX3-F1
#
_entry.id   AF-A0A957TIX3-F1
#
_cell.length_a   1.000
_cell.length_b   1.000
_cell.length_c   1.000
_cell.angle_alpha   90.00
_cell.angle_beta   90.00
_cell.angle_gamma   90.00
#
_symmetry.space_group_name_H-M   'P 1'
#
loop_
_entity.id
_entity.type
_entity.pdbx_description
1 polymer ?
#
loop_
_entity_poly.entity_id
_entity_poly.type
_entity_poly.pdbx_seq_one_letter_code
_entity_poly.pdbx_strand_id
1 'polypeptide(L)'
;MSNLPLFDPSAQPTAEITRLYEHLELFSEGEPPQHSLFILGRPTLAEHNPLQAPREQLLIIDPPEDITARFRLDGDVAVLHTGEIPAIALPQVQTQAGGVAHIRVGAHFLDIYSQQHGNIVYLPTLGILCGGGFGSDVLV
;
A
#
# COMPACT_ATOMS: atom_id res chain seq x y z
N MET A 1 -21.99 -28.33 25.17
CA MET A 1 -22.03 -27.33 24.08
C MET A 1 -20.67 -27.35 23.43
N SER A 2 -20.58 -27.80 22.17
CA SER A 2 -19.30 -27.96 21.47
C SER A 2 -19.03 -26.66 20.72
N ASN A 3 -17.92 -25.99 21.05
CA ASN A 3 -17.48 -24.77 20.36
C ASN A 3 -17.00 -25.17 18.96
N LEU A 4 -17.64 -24.63 17.92
CA LEU A 4 -17.08 -24.64 16.57
C LEU A 4 -15.82 -23.77 16.59
N PRO A 5 -14.62 -24.33 16.35
CA PRO A 5 -13.46 -23.49 16.16
C PRO A 5 -13.65 -22.72 14.83
N LEU A 6 -13.72 -21.39 14.92
CA LEU A 6 -13.77 -20.50 13.76
C LEU A 6 -12.44 -20.44 12.99
N PHE A 7 -11.35 -20.90 13.62
CA PHE A 7 -10.01 -20.89 13.06
C PHE A 7 -9.35 -22.25 13.24
N ASP A 8 -8.65 -22.70 12.20
CA ASP A 8 -7.77 -23.85 12.26
C ASP A 8 -6.42 -23.37 12.85
N PRO A 9 -6.08 -23.73 14.11
CA PRO A 9 -4.83 -23.30 14.74
C PRO A 9 -3.57 -23.92 14.11
N SER A 10 -3.73 -24.81 13.12
CA SER A 10 -2.62 -25.42 12.37
C SER A 10 -2.32 -24.74 11.03
N ALA A 11 -3.16 -23.79 10.59
CA ALA A 11 -2.86 -22.98 9.42
C ALA A 11 -1.75 -21.98 9.77
N GLN A 12 -0.55 -22.18 9.23
CA GLN A 12 0.46 -21.12 9.26
C GLN A 12 -0.12 -19.90 8.51
N PRO A 13 -0.06 -18.68 9.08
CA PRO A 13 -0.49 -17.49 8.36
C PRO A 13 0.34 -17.38 7.10
N THR A 14 -0.31 -17.66 5.96
CA THR A 14 0.31 -17.66 4.66
C THR A 14 0.17 -16.27 4.09
N ALA A 15 1.28 -15.71 3.65
CA ALA A 15 1.27 -14.45 2.95
C ALA A 15 0.32 -14.53 1.74
N GLU A 16 -0.64 -13.63 1.65
CA GLU A 16 -1.69 -13.61 0.62
C GLU A 16 -1.58 -12.34 -0.23
N ILE A 17 -1.82 -12.47 -1.53
CA ILE A 17 -1.98 -11.34 -2.45
C ILE A 17 -3.40 -11.38 -3.02
N THR A 18 -4.17 -10.33 -2.75
CA THR A 18 -5.54 -10.15 -3.21
C THR A 18 -5.61 -8.98 -4.17
N ARG A 19 -6.02 -9.23 -5.41
CA ARG A 19 -6.30 -8.14 -6.36
C ARG A 19 -7.61 -7.46 -6.00
N LEU A 20 -7.54 -6.19 -5.57
CA LEU A 20 -8.72 -5.39 -5.24
C LEU A 20 -9.32 -4.75 -6.49
N TYR A 21 -8.48 -4.29 -7.41
CA TYR A 21 -8.88 -3.71 -8.69
C TYR A 21 -7.77 -3.86 -9.72
N GLU A 22 -8.02 -3.47 -10.97
CA GLU A 22 -6.96 -3.42 -11.98
C GLU A 22 -5.81 -2.52 -11.50
N HIS A 23 -4.59 -3.08 -11.48
CA HIS A 23 -3.37 -2.41 -11.00
C HIS A 23 -3.40 -1.99 -9.52
N LEU A 24 -4.27 -2.62 -8.72
CA LEU A 24 -4.33 -2.42 -7.27
C LEU A 24 -4.39 -3.77 -6.55
N GLU A 25 -3.34 -4.08 -5.80
CA GLU A 25 -3.17 -5.37 -5.14
C GLU A 25 -2.88 -5.16 -3.65
N LEU A 26 -3.55 -5.94 -2.81
CA LEU A 26 -3.38 -5.98 -1.36
C LEU A 26 -2.54 -7.19 -1.01
N PHE A 27 -1.41 -6.95 -0.37
CA PHE A 27 -0.61 -7.97 0.27
C PHE A 27 -0.97 -8.04 1.76
N SER A 28 -1.13 -9.24 2.31
CA SER A 28 -1.45 -9.45 3.73
C SER A 28 -0.61 -10.56 4.31
N GLU A 29 0.00 -10.35 5.48
CA GLU A 29 0.78 -11.38 6.18
C GLU A 29 0.86 -11.17 7.69
N GLY A 30 1.18 -12.24 8.42
CA GLY A 30 1.36 -12.20 9.88
C GLY A 30 0.07 -12.40 10.68
N GLU A 31 0.22 -12.42 12.00
CA GLU A 31 -0.89 -12.53 12.97
C GLU A 31 -0.61 -11.52 14.12
N PRO A 32 -1.41 -10.44 14.23
CA PRO A 32 -2.47 -10.07 13.31
C PRO A 32 -1.94 -9.64 11.93
N PRO A 33 -2.78 -9.65 10.88
CA PRO A 33 -2.33 -9.35 9.53
C PRO A 33 -1.87 -7.89 9.40
N GLN A 34 -0.66 -7.73 8.87
CA GLN A 34 -0.13 -6.48 8.34
C GLN A 34 -0.41 -6.43 6.84
N HIS A 35 -0.81 -5.27 6.36
CA HIS A 35 -1.25 -5.06 5.00
C HIS A 35 -0.32 -4.09 4.25
N SER A 36 0.00 -4.43 3.02
CA SER A 36 0.67 -3.51 2.10
C SER A 36 -0.17 -3.34 0.84
N LEU A 37 -0.39 -2.09 0.42
CA LEU A 37 -1.16 -1.80 -0.79
C LEU A 37 -0.21 -1.43 -1.93
N PHE A 38 -0.25 -2.20 -3.01
CA PHE A 38 0.53 -1.99 -4.23
C PHE A 38 -0.34 -1.30 -5.28
N ILE A 39 0.10 -0.14 -5.74
CA ILE A 39 -0.62 0.70 -6.69
C ILE A 39 0.26 0.93 -7.91
N LEU A 40 -0.06 0.22 -9.00
CA LEU A 40 0.70 0.30 -10.24
C LEU A 40 0.10 1.34 -11.18
N GLY A 41 0.89 2.37 -11.48
CA GLY A 41 0.57 3.40 -12.44
C GLY A 41 1.16 3.07 -13.81
N ARG A 42 0.36 2.49 -14.69
CA ARG A 42 0.77 2.30 -16.10
C ARG A 42 0.43 3.54 -16.93
N PRO A 43 1.38 4.04 -17.74
CA PRO A 43 1.13 5.17 -18.63
C PRO A 43 0.10 4.77 -19.69
N THR A 44 -0.92 5.62 -19.85
CA THR A 44 -1.93 5.44 -20.90
C THR A 44 -1.40 5.97 -22.23
N LEU A 45 -2.02 5.55 -23.35
CA LEU A 45 -1.69 6.07 -24.68
C LEU A 45 -1.90 7.60 -24.78
N ALA A 46 -2.78 8.18 -23.97
CA ALA A 46 -3.00 9.62 -23.91
C ALA A 46 -1.87 10.39 -23.21
N GLU A 47 -1.08 9.70 -22.39
CA GLU A 47 0.05 10.27 -21.64
C GLU A 47 1.39 10.03 -22.36
N HIS A 48 1.32 9.47 -23.56
CA HIS A 48 2.49 9.23 -24.38
C HIS A 48 3.08 10.56 -24.85
N ASN A 49 4.14 10.99 -24.17
CA ASN A 49 4.99 12.06 -24.65
C ASN A 49 6.01 11.44 -25.62
N PRO A 50 6.01 11.78 -26.92
CA PRO A 50 6.97 11.22 -27.87
C PRO A 50 8.43 11.55 -27.53
N LEU A 51 8.68 12.51 -26.64
CA LEU A 51 10.01 12.89 -26.15
C LEU A 51 10.42 12.14 -24.86
N GLN A 52 9.54 11.34 -24.27
CA GLN A 52 9.78 10.70 -22.98
C GLN A 52 9.28 9.26 -23.02
N ALA A 53 10.17 8.31 -22.75
CA ALA A 53 9.77 6.92 -22.68
C ALA A 53 8.66 6.75 -21.61
N PRO A 54 7.61 5.97 -21.89
CA PRO A 54 6.60 5.63 -20.88
C PRO A 54 7.29 5.05 -19.65
N ARG A 55 7.03 5.62 -18.48
CA ARG A 55 7.54 5.11 -17.20
C ARG A 55 6.40 4.55 -16.40
N GLU A 56 6.54 3.31 -15.98
CA GLU A 56 5.65 2.72 -14.97
C GLU A 56 5.99 3.33 -13.60
N GLN A 57 4.96 3.59 -12.82
CA GLN A 57 5.07 4.10 -11.46
C GLN A 57 4.56 3.04 -10.51
N LEU A 58 5.19 2.88 -9.35
CA LEU A 58 4.72 1.98 -8.31
C LEU A 58 4.71 2.72 -6.98
N LEU A 59 3.51 2.93 -6.42
CA LEU A 59 3.38 3.39 -5.05
C LEU A 59 3.03 2.20 -4.16
N ILE A 60 3.78 2.04 -3.06
CA ILE A 60 3.51 1.01 -2.06
C ILE A 60 3.16 1.71 -0.74
N ILE A 61 1.97 1.41 -0.21
CA ILE A 61 1.55 1.86 1.11
C ILE A 61 1.91 0.80 2.14
N ASP A 62 2.61 1.20 3.19
CA ASP A 62 3.08 0.35 4.30
C ASP A 62 3.79 -0.94 3.81
N PRO A 63 4.89 -0.82 3.05
CA PRO A 63 5.66 -1.99 2.60
C PRO A 63 6.25 -2.79 3.78
N PRO A 64 6.40 -4.12 3.66
CA PRO A 64 7.19 -4.91 4.62
C PRO A 64 8.67 -4.48 4.56
N GLU A 65 9.38 -4.67 5.67
CA GLU A 65 10.79 -4.24 5.79
C GLU A 65 11.71 -4.89 4.75
N ASP A 66 11.39 -6.12 4.34
CA ASP A 66 12.16 -6.93 3.39
C ASP A 66 11.60 -6.90 1.95
N ILE A 67 10.80 -5.88 1.61
CA ILE A 67 10.15 -5.71 0.30
C ILE A 67 11.11 -5.90 -0.88
N THR A 68 12.35 -5.40 -0.78
CA THR A 68 13.34 -5.44 -1.88
C THR A 68 13.93 -6.84 -2.10
N ALA A 69 13.88 -7.71 -1.10
CA ALA A 69 14.31 -9.10 -1.21
C ALA A 69 13.19 -10.00 -1.76
N ARG A 70 11.93 -9.62 -1.52
CA ARG A 70 10.75 -10.46 -1.81
C ARG A 70 10.05 -10.13 -3.11
N PHE A 71 10.05 -8.85 -3.50
CA PHE A 71 9.31 -8.37 -4.65
C PHE A 71 10.26 -7.78 -5.68
N ARG A 72 9.93 -8.02 -6.95
CA ARG A 72 10.56 -7.32 -8.05
C ARG A 72 9.88 -5.96 -8.19
N LEU A 73 10.63 -4.90 -7.89
CA LEU A 73 10.16 -3.53 -7.96
C LEU A 73 10.75 -2.89 -9.24
N ASP A 74 9.92 -2.70 -10.26
CA ASP A 74 10.30 -2.07 -11.53
C ASP A 74 9.68 -0.66 -11.64
N GLY A 75 10.28 0.20 -12.46
CA GLY A 75 9.79 1.56 -12.74
C GLY A 75 10.19 2.60 -11.69
N ASP A 76 9.40 3.68 -11.61
CA ASP A 76 9.56 4.75 -10.64
C ASP A 76 8.82 4.37 -9.34
N VAL A 77 9.57 3.82 -8.38
CA VAL A 77 9.03 3.28 -7.12
C VAL A 77 9.07 4.33 -6.01
N ALA A 78 7.97 4.45 -5.27
CA ALA A 78 7.88 5.24 -4.04
C ALA A 78 7.11 4.49 -2.95
N VAL A 79 7.42 4.80 -1.69
CA VAL A 79 6.73 4.24 -0.53
C VAL A 79 6.07 5.33 0.31
N LEU A 80 4.93 5.01 0.90
CA LEU A 80 4.22 5.89 1.82
C LEU A 80 3.81 5.07 3.05
N HIS A 81 4.19 5.56 4.23
CA HIS A 81 3.81 4.92 5.48
C HIS A 81 2.60 5.63 6.09
N THR A 82 1.62 4.87 6.57
CA THR A 82 0.47 5.40 7.29
C THR A 82 0.70 5.46 8.81
N GLY A 83 1.64 4.66 9.31
CA GLY A 83 2.11 4.67 10.70
C GLY A 83 3.48 5.32 10.86
N GLU A 84 4.23 4.87 11.87
CA GLU A 84 5.63 5.26 12.04
C GLU A 84 6.45 4.89 10.79
N ILE A 85 7.42 5.74 10.45
CA ILE A 85 8.22 5.59 9.24
C ILE A 85 9.46 4.74 9.59
N PRO A 86 9.52 3.45 9.20
CA PRO A 86 10.74 2.67 9.33
C PRO A 86 11.81 3.17 8.36
N ALA A 87 13.07 2.90 8.69
CA ALA A 87 14.20 3.18 7.81
C ALA A 87 14.22 2.14 6.67
N ILE A 88 13.55 2.43 5.56
CA ILE A 88 13.57 1.59 4.36
C ILE A 88 14.41 2.21 3.24
N ALA A 89 15.15 1.37 2.51
CA ALA A 89 16.05 1.76 1.41
C ALA A 89 15.30 2.02 0.09
N LEU A 90 14.15 2.68 0.14
CA LEU A 90 13.34 3.06 -1.02
C LEU A 90 13.00 4.55 -0.97
N PRO A 91 12.78 5.21 -2.13
CA PRO A 91 12.31 6.59 -2.16
C PRO A 91 11.00 6.73 -1.38
N GLN A 92 10.98 7.63 -0.40
CA GLN A 92 9.81 7.83 0.47
C GLN A 92 9.07 9.11 0.12
N VAL A 93 7.75 9.03 0.09
CA VAL A 93 6.88 10.21 0.01
C VAL A 93 7.04 11.01 1.30
N GLN A 94 7.63 12.19 1.19
CA GLN A 94 7.78 13.10 2.31
C GLN A 94 6.47 13.83 2.56
N THR A 95 5.98 13.76 3.80
CA THR A 95 4.78 14.47 4.21
C THR A 95 5.06 15.43 5.35
N GLN A 96 4.16 16.40 5.54
CA GLN A 96 4.24 17.40 6.59
C GLN A 96 2.96 17.33 7.43
N ALA A 97 3.09 17.31 8.75
CA ALA A 97 1.94 17.31 9.65
C ALA A 97 1.00 18.50 9.36
N GLY A 98 -0.30 18.21 9.25
CA GLY A 98 -1.33 19.17 8.82
C GLY A 98 -1.45 19.33 7.30
N GLY A 99 -0.59 18.67 6.53
CA GLY A 99 -0.57 18.72 5.07
C GLY A 99 -1.68 17.88 4.44
N VAL A 100 -2.08 18.30 3.24
CA VAL A 100 -2.98 17.54 2.36
C VAL A 100 -2.33 17.48 0.98
N ALA A 101 -2.31 16.29 0.39
CA ALA A 101 -1.85 16.08 -0.97
C ALA A 101 -2.86 15.25 -1.76
N HIS A 102 -3.01 15.60 -3.04
CA HIS A 102 -3.76 14.83 -4.01
C HIS A 102 -2.77 14.29 -5.03
N ILE A 103 -2.61 12.97 -5.06
CA ILE A 103 -1.66 12.32 -5.96
C ILE A 103 -2.40 11.43 -6.96
N ARG A 104 -1.77 11.27 -8.12
CA ARG A 104 -2.25 10.38 -9.16
C ARG A 104 -1.15 9.37 -9.48
N VAL A 105 -1.52 8.10 -9.46
CA VAL A 105 -0.65 6.97 -9.81
C VAL A 105 -1.34 6.20 -10.94
N GLY A 106 -0.96 6.49 -12.18
CA GLY A 106 -1.67 6.02 -13.38
C GLY A 106 -3.16 6.39 -13.37
N ALA A 107 -4.05 5.40 -13.30
CA ALA A 107 -5.49 5.62 -13.25
C ALA A 107 -6.04 5.86 -11.83
N HIS A 108 -5.23 5.67 -10.80
CA HIS A 108 -5.64 5.77 -9.40
C HIS A 108 -5.40 7.19 -8.88
N PHE A 109 -6.43 7.77 -8.26
CA PHE A 109 -6.34 9.05 -7.55
C PHE A 109 -6.41 8.78 -6.05
N LEU A 110 -5.53 9.43 -5.30
CA LEU A 110 -5.43 9.26 -3.86
C LEU A 110 -5.36 10.61 -3.16
N ASP A 111 -6.03 10.68 -2.02
CA ASP A 111 -5.93 11.79 -1.09
C ASP A 111 -5.06 11.34 0.09
N ILE A 112 -4.08 12.16 0.45
CA ILE A 112 -3.20 11.93 1.61
C ILE A 112 -3.47 13.05 2.61
N TYR A 113 -3.87 12.67 3.82
CA TYR A 113 -4.05 13.57 4.95
C TYR A 113 -3.00 13.27 6.00
N SER A 114 -2.05 14.18 6.16
CA SER A 114 -0.90 13.99 7.04
C SER A 114 -1.19 14.53 8.43
N GLN A 115 -1.21 13.63 9.41
CA GLN A 115 -1.45 13.93 10.80
C GLN A 115 -0.14 13.97 11.58
N GLN A 116 -0.22 14.32 12.86
CA GLN A 116 0.97 14.39 13.73
C GLN A 116 1.66 13.02 13.92
N HIS A 117 0.91 11.92 13.87
CA HIS A 117 1.40 10.57 14.18
C HIS A 117 1.32 9.60 12.99
N GLY A 118 1.06 10.09 11.78
CA GLY A 118 0.90 9.21 10.63
C GLY A 118 0.17 9.87 9.47
N ASN A 119 -0.11 9.09 8.44
CA ASN A 119 -0.86 9.53 7.26
C ASN A 119 -2.14 8.73 7.13
N ILE A 120 -3.22 9.38 6.70
CA ILE A 120 -4.42 8.72 6.22
C ILE A 120 -4.39 8.78 4.70
N VAL A 121 -4.49 7.64 4.04
CA VAL A 121 -4.55 7.55 2.58
C VAL A 121 -5.93 7.06 2.17
N TYR A 122 -6.57 7.81 1.28
CA TYR A 122 -7.93 7.52 0.82
C TYR A 122 -7.94 7.35 -0.70
N LEU A 123 -8.50 6.22 -1.17
CA LEU A 123 -8.75 5.94 -2.58
C LEU A 123 -10.26 6.08 -2.83
N PRO A 124 -10.75 7.28 -3.22
CA PRO A 124 -12.18 7.57 -3.29
C PRO A 124 -12.96 6.66 -4.23
N THR A 125 -12.35 6.27 -5.36
CA THR A 125 -13.03 5.45 -6.38
C THR A 125 -13.41 4.06 -5.85
N LEU A 126 -12.65 3.53 -4.89
CA LEU A 126 -12.84 2.18 -4.36
C LEU A 126 -13.33 2.19 -2.89
N GLY A 127 -13.45 3.37 -2.29
CA GLY A 127 -13.81 3.50 -0.87
C GLY A 127 -12.78 2.89 0.08
N ILE A 128 -11.51 2.80 -0.31
CA ILE A 128 -10.44 2.24 0.52
C ILE A 128 -9.81 3.34 1.36
N LEU A 129 -9.66 3.07 2.65
CA LEU A 129 -9.02 3.95 3.63
C LEU A 129 -7.88 3.19 4.32
N CYS A 130 -6.66 3.72 4.26
CA CYS A 130 -5.48 3.18 4.92
C CYS A 130 -5.02 4.15 6.02
N GLY A 131 -4.69 3.64 7.21
CA GLY A 131 -4.29 4.45 8.35
C GLY A 131 -3.74 3.62 9.51
N GLY A 132 -2.91 4.22 10.35
CA GLY A 132 -2.52 3.66 11.65
C GLY A 132 -1.46 2.55 11.61
N GLY A 133 -0.70 2.42 10.51
CA GLY A 133 0.05 1.20 10.22
C GLY A 133 -0.95 0.20 9.69
N PHE A 134 -1.15 0.21 8.36
CA PHE A 134 -2.23 -0.52 7.69
C PHE A 134 -2.15 -2.02 8.03
N GLY A 135 -2.96 -2.42 9.01
CA GLY A 135 -2.87 -3.70 9.69
C GLY A 135 -3.94 -3.77 10.78
N SER A 136 -4.35 -4.97 11.14
CA SER A 136 -5.39 -5.15 12.15
C SER A 136 -4.76 -5.19 13.55
N ASP A 137 -4.85 -4.13 14.34
CA ASP A 137 -4.45 -4.19 15.77
C ASP A 137 -5.44 -4.96 16.67
N VAL A 138 -6.39 -5.70 16.08
CA VAL A 138 -7.29 -6.58 16.84
C VAL A 138 -6.48 -7.75 17.40
N LEU A 139 -6.02 -7.60 18.64
CA LEU A 139 -5.62 -8.72 19.49
C LEU A 139 -6.89 -9.52 19.81
N VAL A 140 -7.00 -10.74 19.30
CA VAL A 140 -8.09 -11.69 19.62
C VAL A 140 -7.96 -12.17 21.07
#